data_AF-A0A7R9XYE1-F1
#
_entry.id   AF-A0A7R9XYE1-F1
#
_cell.length_a   1.000
_cell.length_b   1.000
_cell.length_c   1.000
_cell.angle_alpha   90.00
_cell.angle_beta   90.00
_cell.angle_gamma   90.00
#
_symmetry.space_group_name_H-M   'P 1'
#
loop_
_entity.id
_entity.type
_entity.pdbx_description
1 polymer ?
#
loop_
_entity_poly.entity_id
_entity_poly.type
_entity_poly.pdbx_seq_one_letter_code
_entity_poly.pdbx_strand_id
1 'polypeptide(L)'
;ARATPAMGLFSPRKAKKPPPAIAEDEDPPPPPPPPPKPNAFKKSATAMKANAKLQRLNPVTYAKTAEREYRAARAALARREAELKQCEKRVANKQLAYEYQERELAWHLQSLRAELADARDHGAKKHEEDVMDLVDDADARAKQLKKLRAPGGCPAVEALTARIEELNVEIVNLTKSAEKWKDVWEERGGDVSSEEEEEVVSSEEVATA
;
A
#
# COMPACT_ATOMS: atom_id res chain seq x y z
N ALA A 1 -51.57 -28.99 -43.11
CA ALA A 1 -50.32 -28.97 -42.33
C ALA A 1 -50.45 -27.90 -41.25
N ARG A 2 -50.54 -28.29 -39.98
CA ARG A 2 -50.70 -27.41 -38.82
C ARG A 2 -49.34 -27.30 -38.14
N ALA A 3 -48.74 -26.12 -38.12
CA ALA A 3 -47.51 -25.85 -37.38
C ALA A 3 -47.86 -25.31 -35.99
N THR A 4 -47.53 -26.07 -34.95
CA THR A 4 -47.53 -25.63 -33.55
C THR A 4 -46.33 -24.71 -33.29
N PRO A 5 -46.48 -23.56 -32.61
CA PRO A 5 -45.33 -22.86 -32.06
C PRO A 5 -44.83 -23.62 -30.82
N ALA A 6 -43.55 -23.99 -30.84
CA ALA A 6 -42.85 -24.56 -29.72
C ALA A 6 -42.82 -23.56 -28.56
N MET A 7 -43.49 -23.92 -27.47
CA MET A 7 -43.33 -23.30 -26.16
C MET A 7 -41.87 -23.47 -25.74
N GLY A 8 -41.07 -22.41 -25.88
CA GLY A 8 -39.73 -22.34 -25.32
C GLY A 8 -39.84 -22.36 -23.80
N LEU A 9 -39.55 -23.53 -23.21
CA LEU A 9 -39.40 -23.70 -21.78
C LEU A 9 -38.31 -22.73 -21.27
N PHE A 10 -38.73 -21.69 -20.55
CA PHE A 10 -37.86 -20.99 -19.62
C PHE A 10 -37.41 -22.00 -18.55
N SER A 11 -36.23 -22.57 -18.74
CA SER A 11 -35.56 -23.32 -17.67
C SER A 11 -35.15 -22.32 -16.58
N PRO A 12 -35.59 -22.46 -15.34
CA PRO A 12 -35.06 -21.66 -14.25
C PRO A 12 -33.58 -22.06 -14.11
N ARG A 13 -32.67 -21.13 -14.43
CA ARG A 13 -31.26 -21.30 -14.06
C ARG A 13 -31.24 -21.51 -12.55
N LYS A 14 -30.90 -22.73 -12.14
CA LYS A 14 -30.62 -23.07 -10.74
C LYS A 14 -29.73 -21.97 -10.18
N ALA A 15 -30.22 -21.26 -9.17
CA ALA A 15 -29.47 -20.28 -8.42
C ALA A 15 -28.16 -20.94 -7.99
N LYS A 16 -27.05 -20.47 -8.57
CA LYS A 16 -25.72 -20.89 -8.18
C LYS A 16 -25.55 -20.35 -6.76
N LYS A 17 -25.46 -21.28 -5.80
CA LYS A 17 -25.21 -21.02 -4.38
C LYS A 17 -24.17 -19.89 -4.26
N PRO A 18 -24.39 -18.87 -3.40
CA PRO A 18 -23.35 -17.87 -3.16
C PRO A 18 -22.07 -18.57 -2.72
N PRO A 19 -20.88 -18.04 -3.06
CA PRO A 19 -19.62 -18.65 -2.63
C PRO A 19 -19.61 -18.75 -1.10
N PRO A 20 -18.96 -19.80 -0.53
CA PRO A 20 -18.90 -19.95 0.92
C PRO A 20 -18.27 -18.70 1.53
N ALA A 21 -18.89 -18.21 2.61
CA ALA A 21 -18.33 -17.18 3.46
C ALA A 21 -16.89 -17.58 3.81
N ILE A 22 -15.95 -16.71 3.48
CA ILE A 22 -14.57 -16.83 3.93
C ILE A 22 -14.67 -16.75 5.45
N ALA A 23 -14.44 -17.88 6.12
CA ALA A 23 -14.24 -17.89 7.55
C ALA A 23 -13.03 -16.99 7.82
N GLU A 24 -13.27 -15.92 8.55
CA GLU A 24 -12.24 -15.06 9.11
C GLU A 24 -11.43 -15.90 10.11
N ASP A 25 -10.37 -16.53 9.62
CA ASP A 25 -9.26 -17.00 10.45
C ASP A 25 -8.45 -15.74 10.81
N GLU A 26 -9.01 -14.93 11.72
CA GLU A 26 -8.29 -13.83 12.37
C GLU A 26 -7.37 -14.44 13.43
N ASP A 27 -6.14 -14.75 13.05
CA ASP A 27 -5.05 -14.66 14.02
C ASP A 27 -5.02 -13.19 14.52
N PRO A 28 -5.13 -12.92 15.82
CA PRO A 28 -5.14 -11.55 16.32
C PRO A 28 -3.83 -10.86 15.89
N PRO A 29 -3.87 -9.64 15.34
CA PRO A 29 -2.66 -8.93 14.95
C PRO A 29 -1.73 -8.82 16.17
N PRO A 30 -0.41 -9.00 16.00
CA PRO A 30 0.54 -8.89 17.11
C PRO A 30 0.35 -7.53 17.78
N PRO A 31 0.38 -7.46 19.12
CA PRO A 31 0.09 -6.23 19.84
C PRO A 31 1.02 -5.10 19.35
N PRO A 32 0.51 -3.87 19.21
CA PRO A 32 1.32 -2.75 18.76
C PRO A 32 2.52 -2.58 19.69
N PRO A 33 3.72 -2.29 19.16
CA PRO A 33 4.88 -1.99 19.98
C PRO A 33 4.53 -0.82 20.92
N PRO A 34 4.96 -0.86 22.19
CA PRO A 34 4.64 0.20 23.14
C PRO A 34 5.16 1.54 22.61
N PRO A 35 4.41 2.65 22.82
CA PRO A 35 4.84 3.95 22.36
C PRO A 35 6.21 4.28 22.97
N PRO A 36 7.14 4.85 22.18
CA PRO A 36 8.44 5.23 22.69
C PRO A 36 8.25 6.22 23.85
N LYS A 37 8.67 5.81 25.06
CA LYS A 37 8.59 6.65 26.26
C LYS A 37 9.30 7.98 25.95
N PRO A 38 8.72 9.15 26.32
CA PRO A 38 9.25 10.48 25.99
C PRO A 38 10.68 10.77 26.48
N ASN A 39 11.26 9.86 27.28
CA ASN A 39 12.62 9.94 27.80
C ASN A 39 13.66 9.06 27.06
N ALA A 40 13.27 8.31 26.01
CA ALA A 40 14.22 7.50 25.22
C ALA A 40 15.08 8.34 24.26
N PHE A 41 14.57 9.49 23.79
CA PHE A 41 15.28 10.40 22.88
C PHE A 41 16.44 11.17 23.54
N LYS A 42 16.43 11.35 24.86
CA LYS A 42 17.51 12.06 25.57
C LYS A 42 18.72 11.17 25.84
N LYS A 43 18.53 9.85 25.96
CA LYS A 43 19.65 8.90 26.11
C LYS A 43 20.36 8.62 24.77
N SER A 44 19.66 8.75 23.64
CA SER A 44 20.25 8.55 22.30
C SER A 44 21.17 9.71 21.87
N ALA A 45 20.87 10.96 22.25
CA ALA A 45 21.72 12.11 21.92
C ALA A 45 23.08 12.07 22.64
N THR A 46 23.12 11.61 23.89
CA THR A 46 24.37 11.44 24.66
C THR A 46 25.16 10.22 24.19
N ALA A 47 24.47 9.14 23.80
CA ALA A 47 25.10 7.96 23.19
C ALA A 47 25.70 8.27 21.81
N MET A 48 25.03 9.09 20.98
CA MET A 48 25.59 9.58 19.71
C MET A 48 26.83 10.45 19.92
N LYS A 49 26.86 11.33 20.93
CA LYS A 49 28.04 12.17 21.24
C LYS A 49 29.23 11.37 21.78
N ALA A 50 28.98 10.33 22.59
CA ALA A 50 30.03 9.44 23.07
C ALA A 50 30.58 8.55 21.94
N ASN A 51 29.70 8.06 21.06
CA ASN A 51 30.08 7.25 19.89
C ASN A 51 30.87 8.08 18.86
N ALA A 52 30.47 9.34 18.61
CA ALA A 52 31.20 10.25 17.71
C ALA A 52 32.63 10.58 18.20
N LYS A 53 32.89 10.54 19.51
CA LYS A 53 34.23 10.80 20.07
C LYS A 53 35.14 9.57 19.99
N LEU A 54 34.60 8.36 20.17
CA LEU A 54 35.31 7.10 20.02
C LEU A 54 35.60 6.76 18.54
N GLN A 55 34.65 7.06 17.66
CA GLN A 55 34.80 6.87 16.21
C GLN A 55 35.85 7.79 15.55
N ARG A 56 36.14 8.94 16.16
CA ARG A 56 37.23 9.82 15.71
C ARG A 56 38.63 9.25 15.99
N LEU A 57 38.74 8.30 16.92
CA LEU A 57 40.03 7.76 17.38
C LEU A 57 40.48 6.50 16.63
N ASN A 58 39.59 5.86 15.86
CA ASN A 58 39.95 4.71 15.06
C ASN A 58 39.26 4.75 13.67
N PRO A 59 39.99 5.16 12.61
CA PRO A 59 39.40 5.43 11.29
C PRO A 59 38.74 4.19 10.67
N VAL A 60 39.23 2.98 10.98
CA VAL A 60 38.68 1.70 10.50
C VAL A 60 37.31 1.42 11.13
N THR A 61 37.17 1.65 12.45
CA THR A 61 35.87 1.43 13.14
C THR A 61 34.79 2.40 12.67
N TYR A 62 35.18 3.63 12.31
CA TYR A 62 34.23 4.59 11.75
C TYR A 62 33.85 4.27 10.31
N ALA A 63 34.80 3.84 9.46
CA ALA A 63 34.51 3.42 8.08
C ALA A 63 33.54 2.22 8.06
N LYS A 64 33.77 1.20 8.89
CA LYS A 64 32.84 0.07 9.07
C LYS A 64 31.46 0.51 9.58
N THR A 65 31.41 1.54 10.43
CA THR A 65 30.13 2.10 10.88
C THR A 65 29.43 2.85 9.75
N ALA A 66 30.14 3.67 8.98
CA ALA A 66 29.60 4.42 7.86
C ALA A 66 29.04 3.49 6.77
N GLU A 67 29.75 2.39 6.46
CA GLU A 67 29.29 1.35 5.54
C GLU A 67 27.99 0.67 6.03
N ARG A 68 27.92 0.34 7.33
CA ARG A 68 26.71 -0.22 7.96
C ARG A 68 25.55 0.75 7.90
N GLU A 69 25.77 2.03 8.22
CA GLU A 69 24.74 3.07 8.18
C GLU A 69 24.29 3.36 6.74
N TYR A 70 25.21 3.36 5.76
CA TYR A 70 24.87 3.49 4.34
C TYR A 70 24.00 2.33 3.85
N ARG A 71 24.38 1.07 4.15
CA ARG A 71 23.56 -0.10 3.82
C ARG A 71 22.20 -0.07 4.52
N ALA A 72 22.16 0.34 5.79
CA ALA A 72 20.91 0.49 6.53
C ALA A 72 20.01 1.57 5.91
N ALA A 73 20.57 2.72 5.52
CA ALA A 73 19.85 3.80 4.85
C ALA A 73 19.30 3.37 3.48
N ARG A 74 20.10 2.63 2.68
CA ARG A 74 19.66 2.03 1.41
C ARG A 74 18.53 1.01 1.61
N ALA A 75 18.64 0.15 2.60
CA ALA A 75 17.59 -0.82 2.92
C ALA A 75 16.30 -0.13 3.40
N ALA A 76 16.43 0.93 4.20
CA ALA A 76 15.29 1.74 4.62
C ALA A 76 14.63 2.45 3.42
N LEU A 77 15.41 3.03 2.52
CA LEU A 77 14.94 3.68 1.30
C LEU A 77 14.15 2.69 0.42
N ALA A 78 14.69 1.49 0.17
CA ALA A 78 14.00 0.47 -0.60
C ALA A 78 12.64 0.07 0.02
N ARG A 79 12.55 0.01 1.35
CA ARG A 79 11.28 -0.26 2.05
C ARG A 79 10.29 0.90 1.88
N ARG A 80 10.75 2.15 1.96
CA ARG A 80 9.89 3.33 1.78
C ARG A 80 9.40 3.49 0.35
N GLU A 81 10.23 3.22 -0.65
CA GLU A 81 9.82 3.19 -2.05
C GLU A 81 8.80 2.08 -2.33
N ALA A 82 8.96 0.91 -1.70
CA ALA A 82 7.97 -0.17 -1.81
C ALA A 82 6.62 0.23 -1.16
N GLU A 83 6.66 0.86 0.01
CA GLU A 83 5.48 1.39 0.70
C GLU A 83 4.77 2.47 -0.14
N LEU A 84 5.54 3.39 -0.76
CA LEU A 84 5.03 4.44 -1.64
C LEU A 84 4.27 3.83 -2.83
N LYS A 85 4.90 2.89 -3.54
CA LYS A 85 4.26 2.18 -4.68
C LYS A 85 2.99 1.44 -4.25
N GLN A 86 2.97 0.87 -3.05
CA GLN A 86 1.78 0.22 -2.53
C GLN A 86 0.65 1.22 -2.24
N CYS A 87 0.96 2.38 -1.67
CA CYS A 87 -0.01 3.44 -1.42
C CYS A 87 -0.58 4.01 -2.73
N GLU A 88 0.28 4.31 -3.70
CA GLU A 88 -0.11 4.78 -5.04
C GLU A 88 -1.05 3.77 -5.72
N LYS A 89 -0.72 2.48 -5.68
CA LYS A 89 -1.57 1.42 -6.22
C LYS A 89 -2.94 1.35 -5.53
N ARG A 90 -2.98 1.54 -4.20
CA ARG A 90 -4.25 1.55 -3.44
C ARG A 90 -5.12 2.74 -3.83
N VAL A 91 -4.53 3.92 -4.02
CA VAL A 91 -5.24 5.13 -4.48
C VAL A 91 -5.81 4.89 -5.88
N ALA A 92 -4.98 4.43 -6.83
CA ALA A 92 -5.41 4.15 -8.19
C ALA A 92 -6.54 3.12 -8.25
N ASN A 93 -6.44 2.03 -7.47
CA ASN A 93 -7.49 1.01 -7.40
C ASN A 93 -8.81 1.57 -6.85
N LYS A 94 -8.76 2.43 -5.82
CA LYS A 94 -9.98 3.07 -5.28
C LYS A 94 -10.61 4.03 -6.29
N GLN A 95 -9.80 4.82 -6.98
CA GLN A 95 -10.28 5.71 -8.04
C GLN A 95 -10.95 4.93 -9.17
N LEU A 96 -10.32 3.85 -9.64
CA LEU A 96 -10.89 2.98 -10.66
C LEU A 96 -12.21 2.32 -10.20
N ALA A 97 -12.30 1.90 -8.94
CA ALA A 97 -13.53 1.34 -8.38
C ALA A 97 -14.67 2.37 -8.38
N TYR A 98 -14.40 3.63 -8.02
CA TYR A 98 -15.40 4.69 -8.09
C TYR A 98 -15.83 4.99 -9.54
N GLU A 99 -14.90 5.00 -10.49
CA GLU A 99 -15.23 5.19 -11.91
C GLU A 99 -16.11 4.06 -12.46
N TYR A 100 -15.85 2.82 -12.05
CA TYR A 100 -16.71 1.68 -12.40
C TYR A 100 -18.12 1.85 -11.85
N GLN A 101 -18.24 2.19 -10.56
CA GLN A 101 -19.52 2.44 -9.91
C GLN A 101 -20.29 3.60 -10.56
N GLU A 102 -19.59 4.67 -11.01
CA GLU A 102 -20.22 5.80 -11.71
C GLU A 102 -20.81 5.36 -13.05
N ARG A 103 -20.08 4.53 -13.81
CA ARG A 103 -20.58 4.01 -15.10
C ARG A 103 -21.76 3.07 -14.91
N GLU A 104 -21.68 2.18 -13.92
CA GLU A 104 -22.75 1.23 -13.61
C GLU A 104 -24.02 1.96 -13.16
N LEU A 105 -23.92 2.93 -12.24
CA LEU A 105 -25.05 3.75 -11.82
C LEU A 105 -25.64 4.58 -12.96
N ALA A 106 -24.80 5.14 -13.85
CA ALA A 106 -25.28 5.87 -15.01
C ALA A 106 -26.09 4.97 -15.96
N TRP A 107 -25.62 3.75 -16.19
CA TRP A 107 -26.32 2.75 -16.99
C TRP A 107 -27.65 2.32 -16.35
N HIS A 108 -27.67 2.08 -15.04
CA HIS A 108 -28.90 1.77 -14.31
C HIS A 108 -29.91 2.92 -14.36
N LEU A 109 -29.47 4.17 -14.15
CA LEU A 109 -30.33 5.34 -14.26
C LEU A 109 -30.94 5.49 -15.65
N GLN A 110 -30.16 5.23 -16.70
CA GLN A 110 -30.67 5.25 -18.07
C GLN A 110 -31.74 4.17 -18.28
N SER A 111 -31.52 2.97 -17.74
CA SER A 111 -32.45 1.85 -17.85
C SER A 111 -33.75 2.11 -17.09
N LEU A 112 -33.66 2.58 -15.83
CA LEU A 112 -34.83 2.92 -15.01
C LEU A 112 -35.63 4.07 -15.61
N ARG A 113 -34.98 5.09 -16.19
CA ARG A 113 -35.68 6.18 -16.88
C ARG A 113 -36.42 5.71 -18.13
N ALA A 114 -35.90 4.70 -18.84
CA ALA A 114 -36.59 4.08 -19.97
C ALA A 114 -37.80 3.26 -19.50
N GLU A 115 -37.65 2.48 -18.43
CA GLU A 115 -38.74 1.71 -17.81
C GLU A 115 -39.85 2.63 -17.27
N LEU A 116 -39.49 3.77 -16.67
CA LEU A 116 -40.44 4.78 -16.22
C LEU A 116 -41.24 5.37 -17.39
N ALA A 117 -40.58 5.63 -18.52
CA ALA A 117 -41.27 6.10 -19.73
C ALA A 117 -42.23 5.04 -20.28
N ASP A 118 -41.81 3.77 -20.31
CA ASP A 118 -42.66 2.66 -20.76
C ASP A 118 -43.87 2.46 -19.84
N ALA A 119 -43.68 2.53 -18.52
CA ALA A 119 -44.76 2.43 -17.53
C ALA A 119 -45.80 3.55 -17.69
N ARG A 120 -45.34 4.77 -18.01
CA ARG A 120 -46.20 5.92 -18.32
C ARG A 120 -47.03 5.69 -19.59
N ASP A 121 -46.38 5.22 -20.65
CA ASP A 121 -47.03 4.94 -21.93
C ASP A 121 -48.10 3.84 -21.82
N HIS A 122 -47.91 2.88 -20.92
CA HIS A 122 -48.83 1.77 -20.67
C HIS A 122 -49.84 2.03 -19.52
N GLY A 123 -49.80 3.20 -18.86
CA GLY A 123 -50.71 3.55 -17.78
C GLY A 123 -50.57 2.69 -16.51
N ALA A 124 -49.41 2.09 -16.29
CA ALA A 124 -49.12 1.19 -15.18
C ALA A 124 -48.75 1.97 -13.89
N LYS A 125 -49.69 2.76 -13.36
CA LYS A 125 -49.44 3.76 -12.28
C LYS A 125 -48.66 3.26 -11.07
N LYS A 126 -48.98 2.06 -10.57
CA LYS A 126 -48.28 1.49 -9.40
C LYS A 126 -46.81 1.17 -9.73
N HIS A 127 -46.57 0.60 -10.91
CA HIS A 127 -45.23 0.30 -11.37
C HIS A 127 -44.45 1.59 -11.69
N GLU A 128 -45.12 2.60 -12.25
CA GLU A 128 -44.52 3.94 -12.44
C GLU A 128 -44.05 4.54 -11.11
N GLU A 129 -44.86 4.47 -10.06
CA GLU A 129 -44.50 4.93 -8.71
C GLU A 129 -43.30 4.16 -8.15
N ASP A 130 -43.33 2.82 -8.21
CA ASP A 130 -42.21 1.96 -7.77
C ASP A 130 -40.89 2.29 -8.51
N VAL A 131 -40.95 2.53 -9.83
CA VAL A 131 -39.76 2.87 -10.65
C VAL A 131 -39.27 4.29 -10.37
N MET A 132 -40.17 5.22 -10.05
CA MET A 132 -39.81 6.60 -9.70
C MET A 132 -38.97 6.64 -8.42
N ASP A 133 -39.38 5.90 -7.39
CA ASP A 133 -38.62 5.78 -6.14
C ASP A 133 -37.21 5.20 -6.39
N LEU A 134 -37.10 4.21 -7.27
CA LEU A 134 -35.82 3.61 -7.66
C LEU A 134 -34.92 4.61 -8.44
N VAL A 135 -35.49 5.45 -9.29
CA VAL A 135 -34.76 6.52 -9.99
C VAL A 135 -34.22 7.52 -8.98
N ASP A 136 -35.03 7.96 -8.02
CA ASP A 136 -34.63 8.92 -6.99
C ASP A 136 -33.52 8.37 -6.09
N ASP A 137 -33.62 7.11 -5.67
CA ASP A 137 -32.58 6.40 -4.92
C ASP A 137 -31.27 6.29 -5.71
N ALA A 138 -31.36 5.94 -7.00
CA ALA A 138 -30.19 5.83 -7.87
C ALA A 138 -29.54 7.20 -8.12
N ASP A 139 -30.33 8.27 -8.29
CA ASP A 139 -29.83 9.65 -8.43
C ASP A 139 -29.21 10.16 -7.11
N ALA A 140 -29.76 9.78 -5.95
CA ALA A 140 -29.16 10.06 -4.65
C ALA A 140 -27.80 9.38 -4.48
N ARG A 141 -27.69 8.11 -4.86
CA ARG A 141 -26.42 7.36 -4.87
C ARG A 141 -25.41 7.98 -5.83
N ALA A 142 -25.83 8.39 -7.02
CA ALA A 142 -24.96 9.06 -7.98
C ALA A 142 -24.40 10.40 -7.45
N LYS A 143 -25.24 11.19 -6.74
CA LYS A 143 -24.80 12.42 -6.06
C LYS A 143 -23.80 12.12 -4.95
N GLN A 144 -24.01 11.07 -4.16
CA GLN A 144 -23.08 10.66 -3.11
C GLN A 144 -21.74 10.20 -3.68
N LEU A 145 -21.75 9.43 -4.76
CA LEU A 145 -20.53 8.96 -5.41
C LEU A 145 -19.68 10.11 -5.95
N LYS A 146 -20.31 11.11 -6.58
CA LYS A 146 -19.65 12.34 -7.01
C LYS A 146 -19.01 13.11 -5.84
N LYS A 147 -19.69 13.14 -4.68
CA LYS A 147 -19.11 13.75 -3.45
C LYS A 147 -17.89 12.99 -2.98
N LEU A 148 -17.91 11.66 -2.96
CA LEU A 148 -16.78 10.82 -2.55
C LEU A 148 -15.58 10.94 -3.50
N ARG A 149 -15.81 11.18 -4.80
CA ARG A 149 -14.76 11.35 -5.81
C ARG A 149 -14.14 12.76 -5.80
N ALA A 150 -14.84 13.75 -5.26
CA ALA A 150 -14.31 15.10 -5.15
C ALA A 150 -13.00 15.09 -4.33
N PRO A 151 -12.06 16.03 -4.59
CA PRO A 151 -10.91 16.22 -3.72
C PRO A 151 -11.39 16.42 -2.28
N GLY A 152 -10.88 15.58 -1.39
CA GLY A 152 -11.28 15.52 0.01
C GLY A 152 -12.66 14.93 0.33
N GLY A 153 -13.29 14.30 -0.66
CA GLY A 153 -14.56 13.60 -0.50
C GLY A 153 -14.44 12.22 0.14
N CYS A 154 -13.28 11.57 0.02
CA CYS A 154 -13.05 10.22 0.54
C CYS A 154 -11.89 10.23 1.55
N PRO A 155 -12.19 10.11 2.87
CA PRO A 155 -11.18 10.13 3.93
C PRO A 155 -10.10 9.07 3.76
N ALA A 156 -10.46 7.91 3.18
CA ALA A 156 -9.50 6.83 2.93
C ALA A 156 -8.51 7.16 1.80
N VAL A 157 -8.94 7.90 0.78
CA VAL A 157 -8.04 8.37 -0.29
C VAL A 157 -7.19 9.52 0.24
N GLU A 158 -7.76 10.45 1.00
CA GLU A 158 -7.01 11.53 1.65
C GLU A 158 -5.90 11.02 2.56
N ALA A 159 -6.20 10.05 3.42
CA ALA A 159 -5.21 9.45 4.31
C ALA A 159 -4.05 8.78 3.54
N LEU A 160 -4.37 8.12 2.41
CA LEU A 160 -3.34 7.53 1.55
C LEU A 160 -2.51 8.60 0.82
N THR A 161 -3.14 9.68 0.35
CA THR A 161 -2.44 10.80 -0.28
C THR A 161 -1.52 11.52 0.70
N ALA A 162 -1.98 11.78 1.93
CA ALA A 162 -1.14 12.34 2.98
C ALA A 162 0.05 11.41 3.31
N ARG A 163 -0.19 10.09 3.37
CA ARG A 163 0.88 9.12 3.58
C ARG A 163 1.91 9.11 2.44
N ILE A 164 1.46 9.26 1.20
CA ILE A 164 2.34 9.40 0.02
C ILE A 164 3.22 10.65 0.17
N GLU A 165 2.66 11.78 0.59
CA GLU A 165 3.40 13.01 0.82
C GLU A 165 4.46 12.85 1.93
N GLU A 166 4.09 12.23 3.06
CA GLU A 166 5.03 11.90 4.13
C GLU A 166 6.18 11.00 3.64
N LEU A 167 5.84 9.93 2.91
CA LEU A 167 6.82 8.99 2.37
C LEU A 167 7.78 9.68 1.39
N ASN A 168 7.30 10.60 0.57
CA ASN A 168 8.15 11.37 -0.33
C ASN A 168 9.17 12.22 0.45
N VAL A 169 8.77 12.87 1.54
CA VAL A 169 9.68 13.61 2.42
C VAL A 169 10.68 12.67 3.10
N GLU A 170 10.22 11.53 3.62
CA GLU A 170 11.08 10.51 4.22
C GLU A 170 12.13 9.98 3.24
N ILE A 171 11.73 9.67 2.00
CA ILE A 171 12.63 9.20 0.94
C ILE A 171 13.68 10.26 0.63
N VAL A 172 13.29 11.52 0.42
CA VAL A 172 14.25 12.62 0.16
C VAL A 172 15.27 12.75 1.30
N ASN A 173 14.82 12.65 2.56
CA ASN A 173 15.71 12.74 3.72
C ASN A 173 16.65 11.53 3.82
N LEU A 174 16.15 10.31 3.57
CA LEU A 174 16.95 9.10 3.55
C LEU A 174 17.98 9.11 2.41
N THR A 175 17.62 9.62 1.23
CA THR A 175 18.54 9.77 0.10
C THR A 175 19.71 10.69 0.47
N LYS A 176 19.42 11.88 1.02
CA LYS A 176 20.46 12.80 1.50
C LYS A 176 21.33 12.18 2.60
N SER A 177 20.72 11.41 3.51
CA SER A 177 21.46 10.71 4.56
C SER A 177 22.35 9.60 3.98
N ALA A 178 21.87 8.86 2.97
CA ALA A 178 22.63 7.81 2.32
C ALA A 178 23.81 8.39 1.54
N GLU A 179 23.62 9.48 0.82
CA GLU A 179 24.71 10.22 0.14
C GLU A 179 25.77 10.66 1.14
N LYS A 180 25.37 11.27 2.26
CA LYS A 180 26.32 11.67 3.30
C LYS A 180 27.13 10.50 3.87
N TRP A 181 26.50 9.35 4.12
CA TRP A 181 27.22 8.18 4.63
C TRP A 181 28.09 7.53 3.56
N LYS A 182 27.67 7.60 2.29
CA LYS A 182 28.44 7.14 1.14
C LYS A 182 29.72 7.98 0.98
N ASP A 183 29.62 9.30 1.01
CA ASP A 183 30.78 10.20 0.90
C ASP A 183 31.79 9.92 2.02
N VAL A 184 31.31 9.73 3.26
CA VAL A 184 32.16 9.37 4.42
C VAL A 184 32.85 8.02 4.26
N TRP A 185 32.18 7.06 3.63
CA TRP A 185 32.74 5.74 3.35
C TRP A 185 33.78 5.79 2.22
N GLU A 186 33.48 6.52 1.14
CA GLU A 186 34.36 6.66 -0.03
C GLU A 186 35.62 7.48 0.28
N GLU A 187 35.53 8.59 1.04
CA GLU A 187 36.68 9.42 1.45
C GLU A 187 37.71 8.67 2.29
N ARG A 188 37.36 7.52 2.87
CA ARG A 188 38.22 6.74 3.78
C ARG A 188 38.69 5.41 3.20
N GLY A 189 38.56 5.22 1.89
CA GLY A 189 39.01 4.02 1.18
C GLY A 189 37.93 2.95 1.17
N GLY A 190 36.84 3.22 0.45
CA GLY A 190 35.74 2.29 0.23
C GLY A 190 36.22 0.86 -0.05
N ASP A 191 35.51 -0.10 0.54
CA ASP A 191 35.90 -1.51 0.68
C ASP A 191 37.38 -1.67 1.11
N VAL A 192 37.62 -1.67 2.43
CA VAL A 192 38.81 -2.33 2.96
C VAL A 192 38.60 -3.83 2.76
N SER A 193 38.77 -4.26 1.51
CA SER A 193 38.92 -5.64 1.11
C SER A 193 39.92 -6.25 2.08
N SER A 194 39.49 -7.27 2.80
CA SER A 194 40.37 -8.12 3.59
C SER A 194 41.28 -8.88 2.64
N GLU A 195 42.31 -8.22 2.14
CA GLU A 195 43.55 -8.91 1.85
C GLU A 195 44.27 -9.08 3.20
N GLU A 196 44.70 -10.32 3.46
CA GLU A 196 45.59 -10.74 4.55
C GLU A 196 44.93 -10.97 5.92
N GLU A 197 44.55 -12.22 6.16
CA GLU A 197 45.09 -13.06 7.25
C GLU A 197 44.66 -14.52 7.02
N GLU A 198 45.15 -15.13 5.92
CA GLU A 198 45.39 -16.59 5.95
C GLU A 198 46.71 -16.77 6.70
N GLU A 199 46.62 -16.98 8.01
CA GLU A 199 47.75 -17.45 8.80
C GLU A 199 48.10 -18.87 8.30
N VAL A 200 49.12 -18.92 7.45
CA VAL A 200 49.85 -20.15 7.12
C VAL A 200 50.48 -20.64 8.43
N VAL A 201 49.79 -21.53 9.13
CA VAL A 201 50.42 -22.34 10.18
C VAL A 201 51.22 -23.44 9.48
N SER A 202 52.42 -23.05 9.03
CA SER A 202 53.52 -23.98 8.81
C SER A 202 53.99 -24.44 10.18
N SER A 203 53.86 -25.72 10.45
CA SER A 203 54.60 -26.40 11.51
C SER A 203 54.97 -27.77 10.98
N GLU A 204 56.05 -27.78 10.20
CA GLU A 204 56.83 -28.98 9.91
C GLU A 204 57.87 -29.19 11.03
N GLU A 205 58.08 -30.48 11.32
CA GLU A 205 59.12 -31.09 12.17
C GLU A 205 58.94 -30.92 13.70
N VAL A 206 59.09 -31.94 14.55
CA VAL A 206 60.21 -32.88 14.66
C VAL A 206 59.75 -34.13 15.44
N ALA A 207 60.21 -35.30 15.00
CA ALA A 207 60.10 -36.60 15.65
C ALA A 207 60.64 -36.62 17.09
N THR A 208 60.09 -37.48 17.96
CA THR A 208 60.90 -38.39 18.79
C THR A 208 60.02 -39.35 19.62
N ALA A 209 60.48 -40.61 19.62
CA ALA A 209 60.17 -41.76 20.49
C ALA A 209 58.85 -42.51 20.28
#